data_AF-A0A9D5TDB6-F1
#
_entry.id   AF-A0A9D5TDB6-F1
#
_cell.length_a   1.000
_cell.length_b   1.000
_cell.length_c   1.000
_cell.angle_alpha   90.00
_cell.angle_beta   90.00
_cell.angle_gamma   90.00
#
_symmetry.space_group_name_H-M   'P 1'
#
loop_
_entity.id
_entity.type
_entity.pdbx_description
1 polymer ?
#
loop_
_entity_poly.entity_id
_entity_poly.type
_entity_poly.pdbx_seq_one_letter_code
_entity_poly.pdbx_strand_id
1 'polypeptide(L)'
;MFAMIKRNLWRAFVSSILILHPILVGLLVWDSVPNSLIANLGIAGIDQVDSKTFVVFGFPAIVLMVHWLFLGLSSMDSGRKKPSKTKQRIMFWAMPTLSLAIQSYTLNAAFGRNSFKELLLPFFLGIFFLVMGHIIPLLEKDSKIGIRLSWTLRSRRNWFKTHRFTGKLWVAGGFIMLIATLMPTTWMFAVMILNLLVMVVAPIFFSYHVYKAHKAKGITYRRLHDTKNPNIYLGIVLIVLAVVLAGVTILMIGGDVNYTFNDSHLSVAPSYSDGFAVSYSQIDEVLFYSTFDKGTCQSGFASARLAVGTYKNGEFGSYTLYGYAGNTGAVVLRVNDQFVALTGKDLPATMDLYDTLTAYVKTP
;
A
#
# COMPACT_ATOMS: atom_id res chain seq x y z
N MET A 1 1.83 2.97 35.86
CA MET A 1 2.04 2.32 34.54
C MET A 1 0.95 1.32 34.12
N PHE A 2 0.07 0.76 34.97
CA PHE A 2 -0.67 -0.44 34.52
C PHE A 2 -2.14 -0.64 34.90
N ALA A 3 -2.88 0.29 35.54
CA ALA A 3 -4.23 -0.04 36.02
C ALA A 3 -5.22 -0.50 34.92
N MET A 4 -5.13 0.08 33.72
CA MET A 4 -5.94 -0.33 32.57
C MET A 4 -5.49 -1.68 31.97
N ILE A 5 -4.17 -1.86 31.83
CA ILE A 5 -3.55 -3.07 31.25
C ILE A 5 -3.72 -4.25 32.21
N LYS A 6 -3.42 -4.09 33.51
CA LYS A 6 -3.66 -5.10 34.56
C LYS A 6 -5.11 -5.59 34.58
N ARG A 7 -6.07 -4.67 34.43
CA ARG A 7 -7.49 -5.04 34.41
C ARG A 7 -7.94 -5.75 33.12
N ASN A 8 -7.19 -5.61 32.04
CA ASN A 8 -7.46 -6.22 30.74
C ASN A 8 -6.28 -7.08 30.27
N LEU A 9 -5.58 -7.74 31.20
CA LEU A 9 -4.36 -8.52 30.93
C LEU A 9 -4.61 -9.57 29.84
N TRP A 10 -5.76 -10.26 29.89
CA TRP A 10 -6.20 -11.18 28.86
C TRP A 10 -6.21 -10.55 27.45
N ARG A 11 -6.72 -9.32 27.29
CA ARG A 11 -6.76 -8.65 25.98
C ARG A 11 -5.37 -8.25 25.51
N ALA A 12 -4.51 -7.79 26.41
CA ALA A 12 -3.11 -7.48 26.10
C ALA A 12 -2.36 -8.75 25.64
N PHE A 13 -2.62 -9.87 26.32
CA PHE A 13 -2.03 -11.16 26.00
C PHE A 13 -2.52 -11.70 24.65
N VAL A 14 -3.84 -11.74 24.42
CA VAL A 14 -4.41 -12.19 23.14
C VAL A 14 -3.98 -11.31 21.98
N SER A 15 -3.97 -9.98 22.15
CA SER A 15 -3.48 -9.07 21.10
C SER A 15 -2.00 -9.29 20.78
N SER A 16 -1.17 -9.56 21.80
CA SER A 16 0.24 -9.89 21.60
C SER A 16 0.43 -11.23 20.90
N ILE A 17 -0.35 -12.25 21.28
CA ILE A 17 -0.33 -13.56 20.60
C ILE A 17 -0.73 -13.39 19.14
N LEU A 18 -1.77 -12.63 18.82
CA LEU A 18 -2.19 -12.42 17.43
C LEU A 18 -1.12 -11.71 16.60
N ILE A 19 -0.40 -10.76 17.20
CA ILE A 19 0.73 -10.09 16.54
C ILE A 19 1.88 -11.06 16.30
N LEU A 20 2.18 -11.95 17.26
CA LEU A 20 3.29 -12.90 17.19
C LEU A 20 2.95 -14.22 16.47
N HIS A 21 1.67 -14.54 16.26
CA HIS A 21 1.26 -15.79 15.62
C HIS A 21 1.93 -16.04 14.26
N PRO A 22 2.30 -15.02 13.46
CA PRO A 22 2.96 -15.27 12.17
C PRO A 22 4.40 -15.74 12.33
N ILE A 23 5.01 -15.60 13.50
CA ILE A 23 6.29 -16.27 13.80
C ILE A 23 6.08 -17.79 13.70
N LEU A 24 5.00 -18.32 14.29
CA LEU A 24 4.68 -19.75 14.18
C LEU A 24 4.44 -20.15 12.73
N VAL A 25 3.69 -19.35 11.97
CA VAL A 25 3.44 -19.63 10.55
C VAL A 25 4.74 -19.59 9.74
N GLY A 26 5.57 -18.56 9.95
CA GLY A 26 6.87 -18.39 9.30
C GLY A 26 7.87 -19.48 9.65
N LEU A 27 7.82 -20.03 10.85
CA LEU A 27 8.60 -21.21 11.25
C LEU A 27 8.10 -22.49 10.57
N LEU A 28 6.78 -22.71 10.52
CA LEU A 28 6.19 -23.89 9.87
C LEU A 28 6.51 -23.96 8.37
N VAL A 29 6.71 -22.80 7.75
CA VAL A 29 6.95 -22.68 6.31
C VAL A 29 8.32 -22.11 5.99
N TRP A 30 9.25 -22.21 6.96
CA TRP A 30 10.57 -21.61 6.87
C TRP A 30 11.25 -21.91 5.55
N ASP A 31 11.29 -23.17 5.12
CA ASP A 31 11.97 -23.58 3.89
C ASP A 31 11.30 -23.07 2.60
N SER A 32 10.03 -22.67 2.67
CA SER A 32 9.29 -22.09 1.55
C SER A 32 9.42 -20.56 1.44
N VAL A 33 10.03 -19.90 2.43
CA VAL A 33 10.18 -18.44 2.45
C VAL A 33 11.46 -18.04 1.69
N PRO A 34 11.36 -17.28 0.57
CA PRO A 34 12.53 -16.82 -0.19
C PRO A 34 13.41 -15.88 0.62
N ASN A 35 14.72 -15.94 0.42
CA ASN A 35 15.68 -15.06 1.10
C ASN A 35 15.65 -13.60 0.61
N SER A 36 14.81 -13.25 -0.38
CA SER A 36 14.75 -11.92 -1.03
C SER A 36 13.46 -11.13 -0.81
N LEU A 37 12.62 -11.48 0.18
CA LEU A 37 11.31 -10.86 0.43
C LEU A 37 11.32 -9.33 0.65
N ILE A 38 12.44 -8.74 1.10
CA ILE A 38 12.55 -7.28 1.31
C ILE A 38 12.90 -6.52 0.03
N ALA A 39 13.35 -7.18 -1.05
CA ALA A 39 13.76 -6.53 -2.28
C ALA A 39 12.64 -5.71 -2.95
N ASN A 40 11.36 -6.04 -2.71
CA ASN A 40 10.21 -5.36 -3.32
C ASN A 40 9.70 -4.10 -2.58
N LEU A 41 10.35 -3.64 -1.51
CA LEU A 41 9.98 -2.38 -0.82
C LEU A 41 10.74 -1.15 -1.34
N GLY A 42 11.64 -1.30 -2.31
CA GLY A 42 12.32 -0.18 -2.99
C GLY A 42 13.19 0.69 -2.08
N ILE A 43 13.63 0.18 -0.92
CA ILE A 43 14.59 0.88 -0.05
C ILE A 43 15.99 0.52 -0.54
N ALA A 44 16.52 1.34 -1.45
CA ALA A 44 17.87 1.21 -1.96
C ALA A 44 18.89 1.15 -0.79
N GLY A 45 19.74 0.12 -0.79
CA GLY A 45 20.90 0.03 0.11
C GLY A 45 20.78 -0.88 1.34
N ILE A 46 19.69 -1.65 1.50
CA ILE A 46 19.66 -2.75 2.49
C ILE A 46 19.97 -4.06 1.76
N ASP A 47 21.23 -4.24 1.39
CA ASP A 47 21.75 -5.53 0.97
C ASP A 47 21.90 -6.43 2.22
N GLN A 48 21.32 -7.63 2.16
CA GLN A 48 21.69 -8.80 2.97
C GLN A 48 21.50 -8.78 4.51
N VAL A 49 20.55 -8.02 5.07
CA VAL A 49 19.90 -8.61 6.27
C VAL A 49 19.08 -9.78 5.73
N ASP A 50 19.30 -11.02 6.22
CA ASP A 50 18.51 -12.20 5.86
C ASP A 50 17.02 -11.81 5.87
N SER A 51 16.50 -11.49 4.70
CA SER A 51 15.25 -10.72 4.62
C SER A 51 14.08 -11.54 5.16
N LYS A 52 14.23 -12.86 5.04
CA LYS A 52 13.46 -13.92 5.67
C LYS A 52 13.43 -13.82 7.20
N THR A 53 14.57 -13.71 7.86
CA THR A 53 14.68 -13.60 9.33
C THR A 53 14.04 -12.29 9.83
N PHE A 54 14.28 -11.19 9.12
CA PHE A 54 13.67 -9.91 9.49
C PHE A 54 12.15 -9.90 9.27
N VAL A 55 11.67 -10.50 8.17
CA VAL A 55 10.22 -10.64 7.88
C VAL A 55 9.53 -11.51 8.92
N VAL A 56 10.12 -12.66 9.27
CA VAL A 56 9.48 -13.64 10.17
C VAL A 56 9.58 -13.21 11.63
N PHE A 57 10.68 -12.58 12.06
CA PHE A 57 10.89 -12.23 13.47
C PHE A 57 10.95 -10.73 13.74
N GLY A 58 11.69 -9.98 12.92
CA GLY A 58 11.91 -8.55 13.11
C GLY A 58 10.61 -7.74 12.98
N PHE A 59 9.83 -7.98 11.93
CA PHE A 59 8.60 -7.23 11.67
C PHE A 59 7.52 -7.46 12.75
N PRO A 60 7.16 -8.69 13.15
CA PRO A 60 6.24 -8.90 14.26
C PRO A 60 6.75 -8.32 15.58
N ALA A 61 8.07 -8.39 15.84
CA ALA A 61 8.66 -7.81 17.04
C ALA A 61 8.54 -6.28 17.08
N ILE A 62 8.81 -5.59 15.96
CA ILE A 62 8.63 -4.13 15.85
C ILE A 62 7.15 -3.77 16.03
N VAL A 63 6.22 -4.50 15.38
CA VAL A 63 4.78 -4.24 15.53
C VAL A 63 4.33 -4.47 16.97
N LEU A 64 4.84 -5.51 17.64
CA LEU A 64 4.57 -5.77 19.05
C LEU A 64 5.10 -4.63 19.94
N MET A 65 6.33 -4.18 19.70
CA MET A 65 6.94 -3.06 20.41
C MET A 65 6.10 -1.78 20.25
N VAL A 66 5.67 -1.47 19.03
CA VAL A 66 4.81 -0.31 18.73
C VAL A 66 3.43 -0.46 19.39
N HIS A 67 2.85 -1.67 19.41
CA HIS A 67 1.59 -1.96 20.10
C HIS A 67 1.71 -1.69 21.60
N TRP A 68 2.76 -2.19 22.26
CA TRP A 68 3.00 -1.95 23.68
C TRP A 68 3.33 -0.49 23.99
N LEU A 69 4.07 0.19 23.13
CA LEU A 69 4.30 1.64 23.22
C LEU A 69 2.97 2.40 23.12
N PHE A 70 2.12 2.05 22.16
CA PHE A 70 0.81 2.67 21.96
C PHE A 70 -0.12 2.45 23.16
N LEU A 71 -0.17 1.23 23.71
CA LEU A 71 -0.90 0.91 24.94
C LEU A 71 -0.34 1.68 26.14
N GLY A 72 0.99 1.76 26.26
CA GLY A 72 1.70 2.48 27.30
C GLY A 72 1.37 3.97 27.32
N LEU A 73 1.63 4.66 26.21
CA LEU A 73 1.34 6.09 26.03
C LEU A 73 -0.15 6.38 26.27
N SER A 74 -1.02 5.54 25.72
CA SER A 74 -2.48 5.66 25.90
C SER A 74 -2.94 5.47 27.36
N SER A 75 -2.21 4.69 28.15
CA SER A 75 -2.51 4.42 29.55
C SER A 75 -2.06 5.53 30.48
N MET A 76 -0.89 6.13 30.20
CA MET A 76 -0.35 7.29 30.92
C MET A 76 -1.29 8.49 30.85
N ASP A 77 -2.02 8.57 29.75
CA ASP A 77 -2.84 9.72 29.41
C ASP A 77 -4.28 9.72 29.92
N SER A 78 -4.73 8.60 30.48
CA SER A 78 -6.13 8.48 30.91
C SER A 78 -6.49 9.38 32.10
N GLY A 79 -5.51 10.00 32.76
CA GLY A 79 -5.74 10.68 34.03
C GLY A 79 -6.45 9.76 35.03
N ARG A 80 -7.04 10.30 36.10
CA ARG A 80 -7.83 9.50 37.07
C ARG A 80 -9.12 8.90 36.49
N LYS A 81 -9.45 9.11 35.20
CA LYS A 81 -10.72 8.67 34.59
C LYS A 81 -10.54 7.43 33.72
N LYS A 82 -11.36 6.40 33.96
CA LYS A 82 -11.35 5.17 33.16
C LYS A 82 -11.67 5.48 31.69
N PRO A 83 -10.87 5.01 30.71
CA PRO A 83 -11.21 5.13 29.31
C PRO A 83 -12.49 4.35 29.01
N SER A 84 -13.35 4.89 28.12
CA SER A 84 -14.58 4.24 27.71
C SER A 84 -14.31 2.83 27.14
N LYS A 85 -15.29 1.92 27.25
CA LYS A 85 -15.17 0.54 26.72
C LYS A 85 -14.78 0.53 25.23
N THR A 86 -15.33 1.48 24.48
CA THR A 86 -15.02 1.75 23.07
C THR A 86 -13.55 2.09 22.85
N LYS A 87 -13.01 3.08 23.59
CA LYS A 87 -11.61 3.51 23.45
C LYS A 87 -10.64 2.36 23.76
N GLN A 88 -10.97 1.55 24.77
CA GLN A 88 -10.20 0.35 25.10
C GLN A 88 -10.20 -0.67 23.96
N ARG A 89 -11.33 -0.90 23.28
CA ARG A 89 -11.37 -1.83 22.13
C ARG A 89 -10.42 -1.39 21.00
N ILE A 90 -10.41 -0.11 20.63
CA ILE A 90 -9.47 0.41 19.61
C ILE A 90 -8.03 0.14 20.03
N MET A 91 -7.70 0.50 21.28
CA MET A 91 -6.35 0.38 21.81
C MET A 91 -5.80 -1.04 21.73
N PHE A 92 -6.62 -2.04 22.03
CA PHE A 92 -6.17 -3.44 22.03
C PHE A 92 -6.22 -4.11 20.65
N TRP A 93 -7.15 -3.73 19.76
CA TRP A 93 -7.42 -4.51 18.54
C TRP A 93 -6.98 -3.85 17.24
N ALA A 94 -6.74 -2.53 17.22
CA ALA A 94 -6.32 -1.85 15.98
C ALA A 94 -4.98 -2.38 15.44
N MET A 95 -3.97 -2.46 16.31
CA MET A 95 -2.63 -2.92 15.93
C MET A 95 -2.58 -4.40 15.54
N PRO A 96 -3.17 -5.35 16.29
CA PRO A 96 -3.25 -6.74 15.84
C PRO A 96 -3.94 -6.90 14.50
N THR A 97 -5.04 -6.17 14.25
CA THR A 97 -5.77 -6.29 12.97
C THR A 97 -4.90 -5.81 11.79
N LEU A 98 -4.21 -4.68 11.96
CA LEU A 98 -3.29 -4.16 10.95
C LEU A 98 -2.07 -5.08 10.76
N SER A 99 -1.58 -5.65 11.85
CA SER A 99 -0.48 -6.62 11.89
C SER A 99 -0.83 -7.88 11.07
N LEU A 100 -2.05 -8.41 11.21
CA LEU A 100 -2.56 -9.53 10.41
C LEU A 100 -2.61 -9.18 8.91
N ALA A 101 -3.03 -7.96 8.57
CA ALA A 101 -3.11 -7.49 7.19
C ALA A 101 -1.74 -7.53 6.49
N ILE A 102 -0.75 -6.90 7.13
CA ILE A 102 0.59 -6.75 6.56
C ILE A 102 1.29 -8.11 6.47
N GLN A 103 1.15 -8.95 7.50
CA GLN A 103 1.83 -10.26 7.52
C GLN A 103 1.19 -11.27 6.56
N SER A 104 -0.12 -11.20 6.34
CA SER A 104 -0.79 -12.03 5.32
C SER A 104 -0.28 -11.71 3.92
N TYR A 105 -0.02 -10.42 3.64
CA TYR A 105 0.60 -9.98 2.40
C TYR A 105 2.03 -10.54 2.27
N THR A 106 2.86 -10.38 3.31
CA THR A 106 4.26 -10.81 3.28
C THR A 106 4.43 -12.33 3.19
N LEU A 107 3.65 -13.12 3.94
CA LEU A 107 3.71 -14.58 3.87
C LEU A 107 3.20 -15.12 2.54
N ASN A 108 2.13 -14.54 1.97
CA ASN A 108 1.70 -14.96 0.64
C ASN A 108 2.78 -14.62 -0.39
N ALA A 109 3.39 -13.44 -0.32
CA ALA A 109 4.52 -13.08 -1.19
C ALA A 109 5.60 -14.16 -1.20
N ALA A 110 5.85 -14.81 -0.06
CA ALA A 110 6.81 -15.90 0.08
C ALA A 110 6.46 -17.17 -0.73
N PHE A 111 5.20 -17.63 -0.73
CA PHE A 111 4.82 -18.94 -1.31
C PHE A 111 4.69 -18.99 -2.83
N GLY A 112 4.95 -17.91 -3.56
CA GLY A 112 4.69 -17.90 -5.02
C GLY A 112 3.21 -18.11 -5.42
N ARG A 113 2.26 -18.18 -4.46
CA ARG A 113 0.82 -18.35 -4.71
C ARG A 113 0.19 -17.00 -5.05
N ASN A 114 0.40 -16.59 -6.29
CA ASN A 114 0.25 -15.21 -6.72
C ASN A 114 -1.21 -14.71 -6.77
N SER A 115 -2.19 -15.59 -6.94
CA SER A 115 -3.61 -15.21 -7.04
C SER A 115 -4.25 -14.67 -5.76
N PHE A 116 -3.65 -14.87 -4.58
CA PHE A 116 -4.22 -14.41 -3.29
C PHE A 116 -3.44 -13.24 -2.66
N LYS A 117 -2.19 -13.00 -3.07
CA LYS A 117 -1.27 -12.01 -2.49
C LYS A 117 -1.85 -10.60 -2.51
N GLU A 118 -2.45 -10.24 -3.63
CA GLU A 118 -2.90 -8.89 -3.91
C GLU A 118 -4.25 -8.57 -3.26
N LEU A 119 -5.07 -9.58 -2.98
CA LEU A 119 -6.39 -9.40 -2.37
C LEU A 119 -6.33 -9.24 -0.85
N LEU A 120 -5.35 -9.85 -0.18
CA LEU A 120 -5.35 -9.92 1.29
C LEU A 120 -5.11 -8.57 1.95
N LEU A 121 -4.18 -7.75 1.43
CA LEU A 121 -3.92 -6.42 1.98
C LEU A 121 -5.17 -5.51 1.94
N PRO A 122 -5.80 -5.26 0.76
CA PRO A 122 -7.03 -4.47 0.69
C PRO A 122 -8.19 -5.13 1.44
N PHE A 123 -8.26 -6.47 1.50
CA PHE A 123 -9.27 -7.19 2.28
C PHE A 123 -9.19 -6.86 3.78
N PHE A 124 -8.02 -7.03 4.39
CA PHE A 124 -7.83 -6.77 5.81
C PHE A 124 -7.91 -5.27 6.14
N LEU A 125 -7.41 -4.40 5.25
CA LEU A 125 -7.62 -2.95 5.40
C LEU A 125 -9.11 -2.58 5.31
N GLY A 126 -9.87 -3.23 4.43
CA GLY A 126 -11.32 -3.08 4.36
C GLY A 126 -12.01 -3.43 5.68
N ILE A 127 -11.68 -4.60 6.25
CA ILE A 127 -12.19 -5.01 7.57
C ILE A 127 -11.78 -4.00 8.66
N PHE A 128 -10.51 -3.58 8.68
CA PHE A 128 -10.03 -2.58 9.62
C PHE A 128 -10.87 -1.30 9.56
N PHE A 129 -11.16 -0.79 8.35
CA PHE A 129 -11.94 0.42 8.18
C PHE A 129 -13.42 0.24 8.50
N LEU A 130 -14.01 -0.93 8.25
CA LEU A 130 -15.38 -1.26 8.72
C LEU A 130 -15.47 -1.19 10.25
N VAL A 131 -14.53 -1.86 10.94
CA VAL A 131 -14.49 -1.90 12.41
C VAL A 131 -14.22 -0.50 12.97
N MET A 132 -13.21 0.20 12.44
CA MET A 132 -12.86 1.54 12.89
C MET A 132 -13.94 2.56 12.59
N GLY A 133 -14.60 2.47 11.44
CA GLY A 133 -15.70 3.33 11.06
C GLY A 133 -16.92 3.17 11.98
N HIS A 134 -17.20 1.95 12.43
CA HIS A 134 -18.22 1.73 13.47
C HIS A 134 -17.84 2.35 14.82
N ILE A 135 -16.54 2.38 15.14
CA ILE A 135 -16.05 2.77 16.46
C ILE A 135 -15.81 4.29 16.59
N ILE A 136 -15.31 4.97 15.56
CA ILE A 136 -14.96 6.41 15.60
C ILE A 136 -16.11 7.32 16.11
N PRO A 137 -17.39 7.13 15.73
CA PRO A 137 -18.50 7.94 16.23
C PRO A 137 -18.70 7.89 17.74
N LEU A 138 -18.23 6.81 18.38
CA LEU A 138 -18.35 6.57 19.82
C LEU A 138 -17.22 7.26 20.62
N LEU A 139 -16.29 7.95 19.96
CA LEU A 139 -15.19 8.66 20.61
C LEU A 139 -15.68 9.94 21.31
N GLU A 140 -15.37 10.05 22.59
CA GLU A 140 -15.61 11.25 23.38
C GLU A 140 -14.69 12.40 22.95
N LYS A 141 -15.15 13.65 23.11
CA LYS A 141 -14.43 14.86 22.71
C LYS A 141 -13.02 14.97 23.29
N ASP A 142 -12.84 14.59 24.56
CA ASP A 142 -11.54 14.69 25.23
C ASP A 142 -10.62 13.50 24.91
N SER A 143 -11.00 12.66 23.94
CA SER A 143 -10.17 11.58 23.44
C SER A 143 -8.95 12.12 22.68
N LYS A 144 -7.79 11.56 22.99
CA LYS A 144 -6.55 11.75 22.22
C LYS A 144 -6.55 11.02 20.88
N ILE A 145 -7.50 10.12 20.70
CA ILE A 145 -7.76 9.39 19.46
C ILE A 145 -8.95 10.07 18.78
N GLY A 146 -8.79 10.46 17.52
CA GLY A 146 -9.84 11.10 16.71
C GLY A 146 -9.30 12.20 15.80
N ILE A 147 -10.20 12.85 15.06
CA ILE A 147 -9.88 13.99 14.19
C ILE A 147 -9.76 15.25 15.04
N ARG A 148 -8.52 15.63 15.37
CA ARG A 148 -8.20 16.71 16.32
C ARG A 148 -7.83 18.00 15.60
N LEU A 149 -8.79 18.61 14.93
CA LEU A 149 -8.66 19.93 14.32
C LEU A 149 -8.93 21.02 15.38
N SER A 150 -8.28 22.18 15.27
CA SER A 150 -8.43 23.30 16.23
C SER A 150 -9.90 23.63 16.53
N TRP A 151 -10.78 23.60 15.54
CA TRP A 151 -12.21 23.85 15.73
C TRP A 151 -12.99 22.65 16.31
N THR A 152 -12.63 21.40 15.99
CA THR A 152 -13.26 20.21 16.62
C THR A 152 -12.98 20.15 18.12
N LEU A 153 -11.75 20.46 18.53
CA LEU A 153 -11.34 20.53 19.93
C LEU A 153 -12.06 21.65 20.69
N ARG A 154 -12.55 22.67 19.99
CA ARG A 154 -13.25 23.82 20.59
C ARG A 154 -14.78 23.66 20.67
N SER A 155 -15.39 22.76 19.89
CA SER A 155 -16.85 22.50 19.94
C SER A 155 -17.19 21.01 20.03
N ARG A 156 -17.90 20.63 21.10
CA ARG A 156 -18.40 19.25 21.28
C ARG A 156 -19.37 18.85 20.16
N ARG A 157 -20.17 19.80 19.67
CA ARG A 157 -21.12 19.59 18.59
C ARG A 157 -20.41 19.35 17.24
N ASN A 158 -19.33 20.09 16.96
CA ASN A 158 -18.52 19.85 15.76
C ASN A 158 -17.80 18.48 15.87
N TRP A 159 -17.19 18.17 17.03
CA TRP A 159 -16.57 16.86 17.28
C TRP A 159 -17.47 15.69 16.93
N PHE A 160 -18.67 15.61 17.53
CA PHE A 160 -19.58 14.47 17.29
C PHE A 160 -20.11 14.41 15.86
N LYS A 161 -20.41 15.56 15.24
CA LYS A 161 -20.84 15.59 13.83
C LYS A 161 -19.75 15.05 12.90
N THR A 162 -18.51 15.52 13.08
CA THR A 162 -17.37 15.07 12.27
C THR A 162 -17.10 13.59 12.46
N HIS A 163 -17.06 13.10 13.70
CA HIS A 163 -16.77 11.69 13.97
C HIS A 163 -17.90 10.76 13.51
N ARG A 164 -19.17 11.19 13.59
CA ARG A 164 -20.30 10.44 13.02
C ARG A 164 -20.23 10.36 11.49
N PHE A 165 -19.87 11.46 10.83
CA PHE A 165 -19.66 11.48 9.38
C PHE A 165 -18.48 10.57 8.99
N THR A 166 -17.34 10.73 9.67
CA THR A 166 -16.13 9.92 9.47
C THR A 166 -16.42 8.44 9.63
N GLY A 167 -17.17 8.06 10.65
CA GLY A 167 -17.53 6.66 10.87
C GLY A 167 -18.31 6.06 9.70
N LYS A 168 -19.33 6.77 9.19
CA LYS A 168 -20.07 6.34 7.99
C LYS A 168 -19.17 6.25 6.77
N LEU A 169 -18.32 7.26 6.57
CA LEU A 169 -17.38 7.31 5.46
C LEU A 169 -16.38 6.15 5.50
N TRP A 170 -15.87 5.81 6.68
CA TRP A 170 -14.92 4.72 6.85
C TRP A 170 -15.57 3.35 6.70
N VAL A 171 -16.83 3.18 7.12
CA VAL A 171 -17.59 1.96 6.80
C VAL A 171 -17.79 1.82 5.29
N ALA A 172 -18.21 2.88 4.62
CA ALA A 172 -18.37 2.86 3.16
C ALA A 172 -17.04 2.59 2.45
N GLY A 173 -15.96 3.27 2.85
CA GLY A 173 -14.62 3.06 2.32
C GLY A 173 -14.07 1.66 2.57
N GLY A 174 -14.40 1.05 3.71
CA GLY A 174 -14.09 -0.35 4.00
C GLY A 174 -14.75 -1.30 3.00
N PHE A 175 -16.04 -1.11 2.70
CA PHE A 175 -16.73 -1.88 1.66
C PHE A 175 -16.15 -1.63 0.26
N ILE A 176 -15.78 -0.40 -0.07
CA ILE A 176 -15.11 -0.08 -1.35
C ILE A 176 -13.79 -0.86 -1.46
N MET A 177 -13.00 -0.95 -0.39
CA MET A 177 -11.77 -1.75 -0.41
C MET A 177 -12.04 -3.25 -0.59
N LEU A 178 -13.10 -3.78 0.03
CA LEU A 178 -13.51 -5.18 -0.17
C LEU A 178 -13.93 -5.45 -1.62
N ILE A 179 -14.70 -4.55 -2.23
CA ILE A 179 -15.12 -4.68 -3.63
C ILE A 179 -13.93 -4.51 -4.57
N ALA A 180 -12.99 -3.62 -4.25
CA ALA A 180 -11.78 -3.41 -5.04
C ALA A 180 -10.91 -4.67 -5.17
N THR A 181 -11.02 -5.62 -4.22
CA THR A 181 -10.32 -6.91 -4.32
C THR A 181 -10.77 -7.76 -5.51
N LEU A 182 -11.95 -7.49 -6.07
CA LEU A 182 -12.48 -8.17 -7.26
C LEU A 182 -12.01 -7.53 -8.57
N MET A 183 -11.29 -6.40 -8.51
CA MET A 183 -10.81 -5.67 -9.68
C MET A 183 -9.43 -6.17 -10.14
N PRO A 184 -9.07 -5.97 -11.42
CA PRO A 184 -7.69 -6.18 -11.86
C PRO A 184 -6.71 -5.36 -11.03
N THR A 185 -5.54 -5.93 -10.75
CA THR A 185 -4.46 -5.38 -9.90
C THR A 185 -4.16 -3.92 -10.19
N THR A 186 -4.07 -3.56 -11.48
CA THR A 186 -3.80 -2.20 -11.98
C THR A 186 -4.79 -1.18 -11.40
N TRP A 187 -6.08 -1.49 -11.39
CA TRP A 187 -7.13 -0.59 -10.92
C TRP A 187 -7.33 -0.68 -9.41
N MET A 188 -7.10 -1.85 -8.83
CA MET A 188 -7.25 -2.10 -7.40
C MET A 188 -6.39 -1.14 -6.56
N PHE A 189 -5.09 -0.99 -6.89
CA PHE A 189 -4.21 -0.08 -6.16
C PHE A 189 -4.63 1.39 -6.29
N ALA A 190 -5.03 1.82 -7.49
CA ALA A 190 -5.51 3.17 -7.74
C ALA A 190 -6.76 3.49 -6.88
N VAL A 191 -7.75 2.58 -6.89
CA VAL A 191 -8.97 2.70 -6.09
C VAL A 191 -8.65 2.72 -4.60
N MET A 192 -7.74 1.86 -4.14
CA MET A 192 -7.33 1.79 -2.73
C MET A 192 -6.72 3.13 -2.25
N ILE A 193 -5.78 3.69 -3.01
CA ILE A 193 -5.12 4.95 -2.66
C ILE A 193 -6.11 6.11 -2.67
N LEU A 194 -6.93 6.22 -3.72
CA LEU A 194 -7.92 7.28 -3.85
C LEU A 194 -8.96 7.22 -2.72
N ASN A 195 -9.45 6.02 -2.40
CA ASN A 195 -10.39 5.79 -1.31
C ASN A 195 -9.80 6.19 0.04
N LEU A 196 -8.56 5.79 0.34
CA LEU A 196 -7.86 6.16 1.58
C LEU A 196 -7.74 7.69 1.72
N LEU A 197 -7.37 8.36 0.62
CA LEU A 197 -7.24 9.80 0.56
C LEU A 197 -8.58 10.51 0.81
N VAL A 198 -9.66 10.04 0.20
CA VAL A 198 -11.03 10.55 0.48
C VAL A 198 -11.39 10.36 1.96
N MET A 199 -11.10 9.20 2.53
CA MET A 199 -11.40 8.86 3.93
C MET A 199 -10.64 9.73 4.95
N VAL A 200 -9.46 10.23 4.60
CA VAL A 200 -8.66 11.14 5.44
C VAL A 200 -9.08 12.60 5.24
N VAL A 201 -9.31 12.99 3.99
CA VAL A 201 -9.47 14.41 3.63
C VAL A 201 -10.91 14.89 3.80
N ALA A 202 -11.91 14.11 3.39
CA ALA A 202 -13.32 14.53 3.45
C ALA A 202 -13.80 14.91 4.87
N PRO A 203 -13.41 14.21 5.95
CA PRO A 203 -13.77 14.62 7.31
C PRO A 203 -13.25 16.00 7.72
N ILE A 204 -12.09 16.41 7.20
CA ILE A 204 -11.49 17.73 7.48
C ILE A 204 -12.36 18.82 6.85
N PHE A 205 -12.71 18.66 5.56
CA PHE A 205 -13.62 19.56 4.86
C PHE A 205 -14.97 19.63 5.55
N PHE A 206 -15.58 18.48 5.84
CA PHE A 206 -16.86 18.42 6.53
C PHE A 206 -16.82 19.19 7.85
N SER A 207 -15.75 18.99 8.64
CA SER A 207 -15.60 19.67 9.93
C SER A 207 -15.42 21.19 9.79
N TYR A 208 -14.72 21.65 8.75
CA TYR A 208 -14.58 23.07 8.44
C TYR A 208 -15.91 23.70 8.01
N HIS A 209 -16.72 23.01 7.20
CA HIS A 209 -18.07 23.47 6.83
C HIS A 209 -18.97 23.60 8.07
N VAL A 210 -18.94 22.61 8.98
CA VAL A 210 -19.63 22.69 10.28
C VAL A 210 -19.12 23.86 11.11
N TYR A 211 -17.81 24.15 11.08
CA TYR A 211 -17.22 25.30 11.74
C TYR A 211 -17.76 26.63 11.20
N LYS A 212 -17.73 26.83 9.87
CA LYS A 212 -18.23 28.04 9.22
C LYS A 212 -19.73 28.22 9.46
N ALA A 213 -20.52 27.15 9.36
CA ALA A 213 -21.96 27.18 9.64
C ALA A 213 -22.28 27.52 11.09
N HIS A 214 -21.51 27.01 12.06
CA HIS A 214 -21.68 27.41 13.46
C HIS A 214 -21.31 28.88 13.69
N LYS A 215 -20.24 29.37 13.06
CA LYS A 215 -19.84 30.79 13.14
C LYS A 215 -20.92 31.71 12.59
N ALA A 216 -21.52 31.37 11.44
CA ALA A 216 -22.63 32.11 10.85
C ALA A 216 -23.88 32.14 11.73
N LYS A 217 -24.11 31.10 12.54
CA LYS A 217 -25.22 31.00 13.50
C LYS A 217 -24.92 31.61 14.87
N GLY A 218 -23.80 32.32 15.04
CA GLY A 218 -23.40 32.91 16.32
C GLY A 218 -23.03 31.89 17.42
N ILE A 219 -22.85 30.61 17.08
CA ILE A 219 -22.46 29.58 18.07
C ILE A 219 -21.01 29.81 18.48
N THR A 220 -20.77 30.09 19.77
CA THR A 220 -19.44 30.37 20.30
C THR A 220 -18.60 29.10 20.45
N TYR A 221 -17.34 29.19 20.03
CA TYR A 221 -16.34 28.14 20.22
C TYR A 221 -15.47 28.51 21.42
N ARG A 222 -15.13 27.53 22.27
CA ARG A 222 -14.20 27.77 23.39
C ARG A 222 -12.88 28.31 22.84
N ARG A 223 -12.35 29.41 23.40
CA ARG A 223 -10.98 29.82 23.09
C ARG A 223 -10.00 28.85 23.74
N LEU A 224 -9.22 28.16 22.92
CA LEU A 224 -7.97 27.51 23.37
C LEU A 224 -6.85 28.51 23.05
N HIS A 225 -5.98 28.79 24.02
CA HIS A 225 -4.79 29.62 23.80
C HIS A 225 -3.99 29.03 22.64
N ASP A 226 -3.62 29.91 21.71
CA ASP A 226 -2.72 29.68 20.58
C ASP A 226 -3.12 28.58 19.56
N THR A 227 -3.95 28.93 18.57
CA THR A 227 -4.06 28.10 17.36
C THR A 227 -4.02 28.95 16.11
N LYS A 228 -3.14 28.59 15.16
CA LYS A 228 -3.07 29.18 13.80
C LYS A 228 -4.44 29.23 13.10
N ASN A 229 -4.58 30.17 12.15
CA ASN A 229 -5.82 30.43 11.40
C ASN A 229 -6.35 29.14 10.70
N PRO A 230 -7.63 28.77 10.90
CA PRO A 230 -8.25 27.59 10.28
C PRO A 230 -8.04 27.46 8.76
N ASN A 231 -8.00 28.59 8.06
CA ASN A 231 -7.86 28.62 6.60
C ASN A 231 -6.47 28.16 6.15
N ILE A 232 -5.44 28.40 6.97
CA ILE A 232 -4.06 27.95 6.67
C ILE A 232 -4.01 26.42 6.72
N TYR A 233 -4.62 25.80 7.73
CA TYR A 233 -4.68 24.33 7.83
C TYR A 233 -5.43 23.71 6.65
N LEU A 234 -6.53 24.32 6.23
CA LEU A 234 -7.28 23.85 5.06
C LEU A 234 -6.44 23.98 3.78
N GLY A 235 -5.70 25.08 3.62
CA GLY A 235 -4.76 25.28 2.51
C GLY A 235 -3.67 24.22 2.45
N ILE A 236 -3.04 23.89 3.60
CA ILE A 236 -2.02 22.84 3.67
C ILE A 236 -2.61 21.48 3.26
N VAL A 237 -3.80 21.13 3.76
CA VAL A 237 -4.47 19.87 3.41
C VAL A 237 -4.79 19.80 1.92
N LEU A 238 -5.23 20.91 1.32
CA LEU A 238 -5.49 21.01 -0.13
C LEU A 238 -4.21 20.83 -0.96
N ILE A 239 -3.10 21.43 -0.54
CA ILE A 239 -1.81 21.27 -1.22
C ILE A 239 -1.35 19.81 -1.14
N VAL A 240 -1.40 19.20 0.04
CA VAL A 240 -1.04 17.78 0.22
C VAL A 240 -1.94 16.88 -0.65
N LEU A 241 -3.25 17.14 -0.67
CA LEU A 241 -4.20 16.43 -1.52
C LEU A 241 -3.82 16.54 -3.00
N ALA A 242 -3.56 17.75 -3.50
CA ALA A 242 -3.20 18.00 -4.89
C ALA A 242 -1.88 17.31 -5.26
N VAL A 243 -0.88 17.36 -4.38
CA VAL A 243 0.41 16.67 -4.58
C VAL A 243 0.22 15.15 -4.64
N VAL A 244 -0.58 14.55 -3.76
CA VAL A 244 -0.81 13.10 -3.79
C VAL A 244 -1.60 12.70 -5.03
N LEU A 245 -2.64 13.44 -5.42
CA LEU A 245 -3.41 13.17 -6.65
C LEU A 245 -2.53 13.30 -7.90
N ALA A 246 -1.70 14.33 -7.97
CA ALA A 246 -0.71 14.49 -9.04
C ALA A 246 0.26 13.31 -9.05
N GLY A 247 0.82 12.92 -7.90
CA GLY A 247 1.73 11.78 -7.77
C GLY A 247 1.10 10.46 -8.25
N VAL A 248 -0.12 10.15 -7.81
CA VAL A 248 -0.86 8.95 -8.26
C VAL A 248 -1.13 9.00 -9.77
N THR A 249 -1.47 10.16 -10.31
CA THR A 249 -1.74 10.31 -11.76
C THR A 249 -0.46 10.13 -12.58
N ILE A 250 0.65 10.72 -12.13
CA ILE A 250 1.97 10.56 -12.73
C ILE A 250 2.42 9.10 -12.68
N LEU A 251 2.20 8.39 -11.58
CA LEU A 251 2.51 6.96 -11.49
C LEU A 251 1.61 6.10 -12.41
N MET A 252 0.33 6.44 -12.54
CA MET A 252 -0.62 5.65 -13.33
C MET A 252 -0.45 5.81 -14.84
N ILE A 253 -0.15 7.03 -15.30
CA ILE A 253 -0.18 7.41 -16.72
C ILE A 253 1.21 7.87 -17.20
N GLY A 254 2.15 8.15 -16.31
CA GLY A 254 3.51 8.53 -16.64
C GLY A 254 4.47 7.34 -16.75
N GLY A 255 5.72 7.68 -17.04
CA GLY A 255 6.80 6.72 -17.20
C GLY A 255 6.94 6.18 -18.61
N ASP A 256 8.16 5.76 -18.93
CA ASP A 256 8.56 5.17 -20.20
C ASP A 256 9.56 4.03 -19.96
N VAL A 257 9.72 3.17 -20.96
CA VAL A 257 10.76 2.15 -21.00
C VAL A 257 11.79 2.55 -22.04
N ASN A 258 13.00 2.86 -21.59
CA ASN A 258 14.10 3.26 -22.47
C ASN A 258 14.93 2.03 -22.82
N TYR A 259 15.11 1.81 -24.12
CA TYR A 259 15.97 0.78 -24.67
C TYR A 259 17.23 1.46 -25.21
N THR A 260 18.40 1.06 -24.71
CA THR A 260 19.69 1.59 -25.17
C THR A 260 20.51 0.45 -25.72
N PHE A 261 20.81 0.53 -27.01
CA PHE A 261 21.64 -0.41 -27.74
C PHE A 261 23.09 0.06 -27.70
N ASN A 262 23.92 -0.62 -26.93
CA ASN A 262 25.37 -0.39 -26.92
C ASN A 262 26.05 -1.40 -27.86
N ASP A 263 27.36 -1.30 -28.03
CA ASP A 263 28.13 -2.16 -28.95
C ASP A 263 28.11 -3.65 -28.54
N SER A 264 28.02 -3.95 -27.24
CA SER A 264 28.14 -5.33 -26.70
C SER A 264 26.92 -5.83 -25.93
N HIS A 265 26.00 -4.94 -25.56
CA HIS A 265 24.87 -5.27 -24.70
C HIS A 265 23.68 -4.34 -24.92
N LEU A 266 22.48 -4.86 -24.65
CA LEU A 266 21.25 -4.09 -24.52
C LEU A 266 21.08 -3.66 -23.06
N SER A 267 20.73 -2.40 -22.84
CA SER A 267 20.28 -1.90 -21.54
C SER A 267 18.81 -1.48 -21.62
N VAL A 268 18.00 -1.98 -20.69
CA VAL A 268 16.57 -1.67 -20.58
C VAL A 268 16.34 -0.97 -19.26
N ALA A 269 15.90 0.28 -19.32
CA ALA A 269 15.67 1.13 -18.16
C ALA A 269 14.19 1.58 -18.12
N PRO A 270 13.32 0.87 -17.40
CA PRO A 270 11.96 1.32 -17.14
C PRO A 270 11.93 2.46 -16.12
N SER A 271 10.93 3.32 -16.23
CA SER A 271 10.62 4.28 -15.18
C SER A 271 10.06 3.57 -13.94
N TYR A 272 10.47 4.02 -12.75
CA TYR A 272 9.98 3.55 -11.44
C TYR A 272 10.34 2.10 -11.05
N SER A 273 11.18 1.42 -11.82
CA SER A 273 11.66 0.06 -11.52
C SER A 273 13.12 -0.08 -11.94
N ASP A 274 13.80 -1.07 -11.37
CA ASP A 274 15.18 -1.36 -11.74
C ASP A 274 15.24 -1.87 -13.18
N GLY A 275 16.23 -1.37 -13.91
CA GLY A 275 16.54 -1.85 -15.25
C GLY A 275 17.33 -3.14 -15.24
N PHE A 276 17.55 -3.69 -16.42
CA PHE A 276 18.48 -4.79 -16.62
C PHE A 276 19.36 -4.54 -17.84
N ALA A 277 20.54 -5.14 -17.84
CA ALA A 277 21.43 -5.15 -18.98
C ALA A 277 21.75 -6.60 -19.37
N VAL A 278 21.73 -6.90 -20.67
CA VAL A 278 22.01 -8.23 -21.21
C VAL A 278 23.01 -8.13 -22.36
N SER A 279 24.07 -8.94 -22.31
CA SER A 279 25.04 -8.99 -23.40
C SER A 279 24.44 -9.72 -24.60
N TYR A 280 24.70 -9.26 -25.83
CA TYR A 280 24.13 -9.90 -27.02
C TYR A 280 24.55 -11.36 -27.18
N SER A 281 25.73 -11.74 -26.67
CA SER A 281 26.22 -13.12 -26.65
C SER A 281 25.44 -14.06 -25.73
N GLN A 282 24.62 -13.52 -24.83
CA GLN A 282 23.77 -14.29 -23.91
C GLN A 282 22.34 -14.46 -24.43
N ILE A 283 22.03 -13.87 -25.60
CA ILE A 283 20.72 -13.97 -26.23
C ILE A 283 20.77 -15.15 -27.21
N ASP A 284 20.05 -16.21 -26.85
CA ASP A 284 20.01 -17.44 -27.64
C ASP A 284 19.02 -17.31 -28.81
N GLU A 285 17.92 -16.58 -28.61
CA GLU A 285 16.82 -16.48 -29.56
C GLU A 285 16.08 -15.14 -29.40
N VAL A 286 15.60 -14.60 -30.52
CA VAL A 286 14.76 -13.39 -30.59
C VAL A 286 13.51 -13.72 -31.39
N LEU A 287 12.34 -13.64 -30.75
CA LEU A 287 11.05 -13.94 -31.35
C LEU A 287 10.15 -12.70 -31.38
N PHE A 288 9.42 -12.50 -32.47
CA PHE A 288 8.43 -11.43 -32.59
C PHE A 288 7.00 -11.97 -32.56
N TYR A 289 6.16 -11.33 -31.76
CA TYR A 289 4.73 -11.61 -31.65
C TYR A 289 3.94 -10.33 -31.96
N SER A 290 3.04 -10.40 -32.94
CA SER A 290 2.11 -9.30 -33.25
C SER A 290 0.94 -9.22 -32.26
N THR A 291 0.60 -10.35 -31.67
CA THR A 291 -0.39 -10.52 -30.60
C THR A 291 0.19 -11.45 -29.54
N PHE A 292 0.46 -10.88 -28.37
CA PHE A 292 1.15 -11.51 -27.26
C PHE A 292 0.24 -11.52 -26.03
N ASP A 293 -0.06 -12.72 -25.53
CA ASP A 293 -0.77 -12.86 -24.26
C ASP A 293 0.21 -12.64 -23.10
N LYS A 294 0.10 -11.47 -22.45
CA LYS A 294 0.94 -11.14 -21.29
C LYS A 294 0.62 -12.00 -20.07
N GLY A 295 -0.55 -12.65 -20.03
CA GLY A 295 -1.02 -13.34 -18.84
C GLY A 295 -1.12 -12.40 -17.63
N THR A 296 -0.67 -12.88 -16.47
CA THR A 296 -0.89 -12.23 -15.17
C THR A 296 0.40 -11.70 -14.57
N CYS A 297 0.40 -10.44 -14.10
CA CYS A 297 1.52 -9.89 -13.35
C CYS A 297 1.67 -10.64 -12.01
N GLN A 298 2.87 -11.11 -11.70
CA GLN A 298 3.19 -11.82 -10.46
C GLN A 298 3.89 -10.91 -9.45
N SER A 299 4.72 -9.99 -9.94
CA SER A 299 5.42 -8.98 -9.14
C SER A 299 6.02 -7.91 -10.03
N GLY A 300 5.95 -6.64 -9.63
CA GLY A 300 6.52 -5.53 -10.38
C GLY A 300 5.60 -4.31 -10.43
N PHE A 301 5.84 -3.43 -11.38
CA PHE A 301 5.08 -2.21 -11.58
C PHE A 301 4.13 -2.36 -12.78
N ALA A 302 2.85 -2.52 -12.49
CA ALA A 302 1.79 -2.52 -13.48
C ALA A 302 0.91 -1.28 -13.30
N SER A 303 0.91 -0.40 -14.30
CA SER A 303 0.07 0.79 -14.36
C SER A 303 -0.82 0.75 -15.60
N ALA A 304 -1.63 1.80 -15.81
CA ALA A 304 -2.42 1.91 -17.04
C ALA A 304 -1.52 2.08 -18.28
N ARG A 305 -0.28 2.55 -18.10
CA ARG A 305 0.69 2.78 -19.17
C ARG A 305 1.78 1.70 -19.22
N LEU A 306 2.37 1.33 -18.09
CA LEU A 306 3.54 0.46 -18.02
C LEU A 306 3.17 -0.94 -17.53
N ALA A 307 3.87 -1.94 -18.06
CA ALA A 307 3.79 -3.33 -17.64
C ALA A 307 5.23 -3.83 -17.46
N VAL A 308 5.75 -3.74 -16.22
CA VAL A 308 7.14 -4.03 -15.89
C VAL A 308 7.21 -5.00 -14.72
N GLY A 309 7.97 -6.09 -14.86
CA GLY A 309 8.20 -7.06 -13.79
C GLY A 309 8.00 -8.49 -14.24
N THR A 310 7.74 -9.38 -13.29
CA THR A 310 7.54 -10.81 -13.56
C THR A 310 6.09 -11.10 -13.92
N TYR A 311 5.87 -11.75 -15.05
CA TYR A 311 4.57 -12.17 -15.57
C TYR A 311 4.52 -13.69 -15.71
N LYS A 312 3.29 -14.21 -15.78
CA LYS A 312 3.04 -15.62 -16.01
C LYS A 312 1.92 -15.85 -17.02
N ASN A 313 2.21 -16.61 -18.07
CA ASN A 313 1.24 -17.05 -19.06
C ASN A 313 1.37 -18.56 -19.34
N GLY A 314 0.53 -19.09 -20.24
CA GLY A 314 0.51 -20.52 -20.58
C GLY A 314 1.67 -20.98 -21.46
N GLU A 315 2.29 -20.06 -22.21
CA GLU A 315 3.31 -20.37 -23.23
C GLU A 315 4.72 -20.40 -22.63
N PHE A 316 5.12 -19.34 -21.90
CA PHE A 316 6.48 -19.17 -21.37
C PHE A 316 6.60 -19.51 -19.88
N GLY A 317 5.49 -19.86 -19.22
CA GLY A 317 5.49 -19.99 -17.77
C GLY A 317 5.80 -18.65 -17.11
N SER A 318 6.82 -18.59 -16.25
CA SER A 318 7.24 -17.36 -15.57
C SER A 318 8.33 -16.65 -16.37
N TYR A 319 8.12 -15.38 -16.70
CA TYR A 319 9.04 -14.58 -17.51
C TYR A 319 9.07 -13.12 -17.04
N THR A 320 10.05 -12.34 -17.49
CA THR A 320 10.13 -10.92 -17.15
C THR A 320 9.65 -10.07 -18.32
N LEU A 321 8.74 -9.13 -18.07
CA LEU A 321 8.21 -8.19 -19.05
C LEU A 321 8.77 -6.80 -18.75
N TYR A 322 9.28 -6.11 -19.77
CA TYR A 322 9.59 -4.69 -19.73
C TYR A 322 8.85 -4.01 -20.86
N GLY A 323 7.80 -3.24 -20.56
CA GLY A 323 7.00 -2.70 -21.63
C GLY A 323 5.80 -1.86 -21.23
N TYR A 324 4.88 -1.73 -22.19
CA TYR A 324 3.69 -0.90 -22.12
C TYR A 324 2.45 -1.79 -22.01
N ALA A 325 1.54 -1.41 -21.11
CA ALA A 325 0.35 -2.22 -20.77
C ALA A 325 -0.63 -2.34 -21.95
N GLY A 326 -0.80 -1.28 -22.74
CA GLY A 326 -1.79 -1.23 -23.84
C GLY A 326 -1.35 -1.87 -25.16
N ASN A 327 -0.09 -2.28 -25.30
CA ASN A 327 0.43 -2.83 -26.56
C ASN A 327 0.13 -4.34 -26.68
N THR A 328 -0.29 -4.79 -27.86
CA THR A 328 -0.54 -6.21 -28.14
C THR A 328 0.69 -6.95 -28.65
N GLY A 329 1.70 -6.27 -29.17
CA GLY A 329 2.92 -6.91 -29.67
C GLY A 329 3.98 -7.08 -28.58
N ALA A 330 4.87 -8.05 -28.76
CA ALA A 330 6.05 -8.24 -27.92
C ALA A 330 7.23 -8.83 -28.70
N VAL A 331 8.44 -8.46 -28.28
CA VAL A 331 9.69 -9.13 -28.65
C VAL A 331 10.10 -10.00 -27.48
N VAL A 332 10.21 -11.30 -27.68
CA VAL A 332 10.60 -12.26 -26.63
C VAL A 332 12.04 -12.68 -26.87
N LEU A 333 12.88 -12.47 -25.87
CA LEU A 333 14.28 -12.88 -25.83
C LEU A 333 14.39 -14.13 -24.97
N ARG A 334 15.16 -15.12 -25.43
CA ARG A 334 15.67 -16.20 -24.58
C ARG A 334 17.07 -15.84 -24.12
N VAL A 335 17.23 -15.65 -22.81
CA VAL A 335 18.48 -15.21 -22.16
C VAL A 335 18.83 -16.19 -21.05
N ASN A 336 19.92 -16.96 -21.20
CA ASN A 336 20.36 -17.96 -20.21
C ASN A 336 19.20 -18.86 -19.72
N ASP A 337 18.42 -19.42 -20.64
CA ASP A 337 17.22 -20.25 -20.36
C ASP A 337 16.04 -19.53 -19.65
N GLN A 338 16.05 -18.20 -19.59
CA GLN A 338 14.91 -17.40 -19.12
C GLN A 338 14.32 -16.56 -20.24
N PHE A 339 13.00 -16.35 -20.19
CA PHE A 339 12.32 -15.50 -21.15
C PHE A 339 12.22 -14.06 -20.66
N VAL A 340 12.55 -13.12 -21.55
CA VAL A 340 12.37 -11.69 -21.33
C VAL A 340 11.56 -11.11 -22.48
N ALA A 341 10.37 -10.60 -22.19
CA ALA A 341 9.53 -9.93 -23.15
C ALA A 341 9.73 -8.42 -23.09
N LEU A 342 9.92 -7.79 -24.24
CA LEU A 342 10.07 -6.36 -24.43
C LEU A 342 8.94 -5.84 -25.30
N THR A 343 8.42 -4.65 -25.01
CA THR A 343 7.39 -4.05 -25.88
C THR A 343 7.66 -2.57 -26.12
N GLY A 344 7.45 -2.09 -27.34
CA GLY A 344 7.39 -0.67 -27.65
C GLY A 344 6.09 -0.02 -27.15
N LYS A 345 5.96 1.30 -27.37
CA LYS A 345 4.75 2.08 -27.02
C LYS A 345 3.50 1.56 -27.72
N ASP A 346 3.68 1.06 -28.94
CA ASP A 346 2.68 0.46 -29.80
C ASP A 346 3.31 -0.68 -30.63
N LEU A 347 2.50 -1.33 -31.46
CA LEU A 347 2.94 -2.43 -32.30
C LEU A 347 4.05 -2.01 -33.29
N PRO A 348 3.95 -0.89 -34.03
CA PRO A 348 5.05 -0.42 -34.88
C PRO A 348 6.37 -0.20 -34.13
N ALA A 349 6.35 0.46 -32.96
CA ALA A 349 7.56 0.66 -32.15
C ALA A 349 8.12 -0.67 -31.61
N THR A 350 7.30 -1.71 -31.49
CA THR A 350 7.76 -3.05 -31.10
C THR A 350 8.40 -3.79 -32.25
N MET A 351 7.90 -3.58 -33.46
CA MET A 351 8.53 -4.10 -34.68
C MET A 351 9.90 -3.45 -34.89
N ASP A 352 10.00 -2.13 -34.75
CA ASP A 352 11.27 -1.40 -34.83
C ASP A 352 12.30 -1.87 -33.78
N LEU A 353 11.82 -2.17 -32.56
CA LEU A 353 12.63 -2.79 -31.52
C LEU A 353 13.17 -4.16 -31.95
N TYR A 354 12.34 -5.01 -32.56
CA TYR A 354 12.73 -6.32 -33.06
C TYR A 354 13.76 -6.23 -34.19
N ASP A 355 13.51 -5.37 -35.18
CA ASP A 355 14.40 -5.17 -36.32
C ASP A 355 15.78 -4.67 -35.84
N THR A 356 15.79 -3.73 -34.89
CA THR A 356 17.02 -3.24 -34.28
C THR A 356 17.74 -4.35 -33.51
N LEU A 357 17.05 -5.10 -32.64
CA LEU A 357 17.65 -6.19 -31.87
C LEU A 357 18.30 -7.26 -32.75
N THR A 358 17.62 -7.64 -33.83
CA THR A 358 18.10 -8.67 -34.76
C THR A 358 19.34 -8.20 -35.54
N ALA A 359 19.52 -6.88 -35.74
CA ALA A 359 20.73 -6.35 -36.35
C ALA A 359 21.98 -6.45 -35.44
N TYR A 360 21.80 -6.43 -34.11
CA TYR A 360 22.89 -6.53 -33.13
C TYR A 360 23.17 -7.98 -32.71
N VAL A 361 22.12 -8.79 -32.57
CA VAL A 361 22.25 -10.22 -32.25
C VAL A 361 22.61 -10.95 -33.53
N LYS A 362 23.89 -11.30 -33.68
CA LYS A 362 24.33 -12.20 -34.77
C LYS A 362 23.70 -13.56 -34.54
N THR A 363 22.58 -13.83 -35.19
CA THR A 363 22.10 -15.20 -35.37
C THR A 363 23.19 -16.00 -36.12
N PRO A 364 23.54 -17.22 -35.66
CA PRO A 364 24.48 -18.07 -36.38
C PRO A 364 23.98 -18.45 -37.78
#